data_AF-A0ABD7RXV7-F1
#
_entry.id   AF-A0ABD7RXV7-F1
#
_cell.length_a   1.000
_cell.length_b   1.000
_cell.length_c   1.000
_cell.angle_alpha   90.00
_cell.angle_beta   90.00
_cell.angle_gamma   90.00
#
_symmetry.space_group_name_H-M   'P 1'
#
loop_
_entity.id
_entity.type
_entity.pdbx_description
1 polymer ?
#
loop_
_entity_poly.entity_id
_entity_poly.type
_entity_poly.pdbx_seq_one_letter_code
_entity_poly.pdbx_strand_id
1 'polypeptide(L)'
;MKGPLIVLGLLLAGCAGQVAEPPEPVTVRVEVPVQVPCRTERVQRPAFAVDSLPIGASIAEQMRALRAERLQRKGYEKRLEAAVAACM
;
A
#
# COMPACT_ATOMS: atom_id res chain seq x y z
N MET A 1 -1.60 -62.15 -43.95
CA MET A 1 -0.51 -61.45 -43.24
C MET A 1 -0.88 -59.98 -42.94
N LYS A 2 -1.97 -59.71 -42.20
CA LYS A 2 -2.41 -58.33 -41.85
C LYS A 2 -2.66 -58.11 -40.35
N GLY A 3 -2.78 -59.20 -39.58
CA GLY A 3 -2.96 -59.17 -38.12
C GLY A 3 -1.95 -58.32 -37.34
N PRO A 4 -0.62 -58.40 -37.57
CA PRO A 4 0.33 -57.62 -36.77
C PRO A 4 0.24 -56.11 -37.04
N LEU A 5 -0.13 -55.71 -38.25
CA LEU A 5 -0.33 -54.30 -38.63
C LEU A 5 -1.59 -53.71 -37.97
N ILE A 6 -2.64 -54.53 -37.83
CA ILE A 6 -3.88 -54.13 -37.15
C ILE A 6 -3.64 -53.96 -35.65
N VAL A 7 -2.91 -54.90 -35.03
CA VAL A 7 -2.58 -54.83 -33.59
C VAL A 7 -1.69 -53.62 -33.28
N LEU A 8 -0.71 -53.32 -34.15
CA LEU A 8 0.15 -52.14 -33.99
C LEU A 8 -0.66 -50.83 -34.11
N GLY A 9 -1.60 -50.77 -35.05
CA GLY A 9 -2.50 -49.61 -35.20
C GLY A 9 -3.39 -49.37 -33.98
N LEU A 10 -3.90 -50.44 -33.35
CA LEU A 10 -4.71 -50.37 -32.12
C LEU A 10 -3.91 -49.85 -30.92
N LEU A 11 -2.65 -50.26 -30.79
CA LEU A 11 -1.77 -49.79 -29.71
C LEU A 11 -1.43 -48.29 -29.85
N LEU A 12 -1.20 -47.82 -31.08
CA LEU A 12 -0.89 -46.42 -31.37
C LEU A 12 -2.10 -45.49 -31.14
N ALA A 13 -3.33 -45.97 -31.37
CA ALA A 13 -4.55 -45.21 -31.08
C ALA A 13 -4.75 -44.95 -29.57
N GLY A 14 -4.24 -45.83 -28.70
CA GLY A 14 -4.28 -45.65 -27.25
C GLY A 14 -3.47 -44.46 -26.74
N CYS A 15 -2.36 -44.10 -27.41
CA CYS A 15 -1.54 -42.93 -27.06
C CYS A 15 -2.17 -41.61 -27.53
N ALA A 16 -2.88 -41.61 -28.67
CA ALA A 16 -3.58 -40.41 -29.15
C ALA A 16 -4.86 -40.10 -28.35
N GLY A 17 -5.43 -41.08 -27.65
CA GLY A 17 -6.57 -40.92 -26.74
C GLY A 17 -6.21 -40.31 -25.38
N GLN A 18 -4.92 -40.14 -25.07
CA GLN A 18 -4.44 -39.46 -23.87
C GLN A 18 -4.43 -37.94 -24.04
N VAL A 19 -5.45 -37.38 -24.71
CA VAL A 19 -5.78 -35.96 -24.56
C VAL A 19 -6.26 -35.83 -23.13
N ALA A 20 -5.31 -35.66 -22.21
CA ALA A 20 -5.57 -35.42 -20.81
C ALA A 20 -6.58 -34.27 -20.77
N GLU A 21 -7.80 -34.57 -20.32
CA GLU A 21 -8.77 -33.54 -20.01
C GLU A 21 -8.02 -32.48 -19.20
N PRO A 22 -8.08 -31.19 -19.60
CA PRO A 22 -7.41 -30.16 -18.84
C PRO A 22 -7.89 -30.31 -17.40
N PRO A 23 -6.97 -30.44 -16.43
CA PRO A 23 -7.34 -30.71 -15.05
C PRO A 23 -8.39 -29.70 -14.60
N GLU A 24 -9.42 -30.16 -13.89
CA GLU A 24 -10.50 -29.28 -13.47
C GLU A 24 -9.91 -28.04 -12.79
N PRO A 25 -10.36 -26.83 -13.16
CA PRO A 25 -9.76 -25.60 -12.67
C PRO A 25 -9.92 -25.50 -11.16
N VAL A 26 -8.81 -25.63 -10.43
CA VAL A 26 -8.78 -25.47 -8.98
C VAL A 26 -8.89 -23.98 -8.66
N THR A 27 -10.06 -23.55 -8.20
CA THR A 27 -10.27 -22.17 -7.76
C THR A 27 -9.58 -21.95 -6.41
N VAL A 28 -8.63 -21.02 -6.36
CA VAL A 28 -7.97 -20.59 -5.12
C VAL A 28 -8.59 -19.25 -4.69
N ARG A 29 -9.00 -19.16 -3.42
CA ARG A 29 -9.44 -17.90 -2.82
C ARG A 29 -8.22 -17.01 -2.59
N VAL A 30 -8.20 -15.83 -3.21
CA VAL A 30 -7.18 -14.80 -3.03
C VAL A 30 -7.78 -13.66 -2.25
N GLU A 31 -7.12 -13.23 -1.17
CA GLU A 31 -7.50 -12.01 -0.47
C GLU A 31 -6.84 -10.82 -1.16
N VAL A 32 -7.66 -9.98 -1.77
CA VAL A 32 -7.21 -8.74 -2.41
C VAL A 32 -7.28 -7.62 -1.37
N PRO A 33 -6.17 -6.96 -1.04
CA PRO A 33 -6.20 -5.83 -0.12
C PRO A 33 -7.03 -4.70 -0.72
N VAL A 34 -8.05 -4.26 0.02
CA VAL A 34 -8.90 -3.13 -0.37
C VAL A 34 -8.51 -1.93 0.49
N GLN A 35 -8.30 -0.79 -0.15
CA GLN A 35 -7.97 0.45 0.55
C GLN A 35 -9.15 0.89 1.42
N VAL A 36 -8.95 0.95 2.73
CA VAL A 36 -9.95 1.45 3.68
C VAL A 36 -9.81 2.97 3.78
N PRO A 37 -10.90 3.75 3.65
CA PRO A 37 -10.83 5.20 3.78
C PRO A 37 -10.53 5.59 5.23
N CYS A 38 -9.46 6.34 5.46
CA CYS A 38 -9.21 6.91 6.79
C CYS A 38 -10.21 8.03 7.11
N ARG A 39 -10.86 7.92 8.27
CA ARG A 39 -11.81 8.92 8.78
C ARG A 39 -11.17 9.68 9.95
N THR A 40 -10.18 10.51 9.65
CA THR A 40 -9.53 11.40 10.62
C THR A 40 -9.75 12.86 10.27
N GLU A 41 -9.84 13.73 11.28
CA GLU A 41 -9.95 15.16 11.04
C GLU A 41 -8.59 15.72 10.55
N ARG A 42 -8.63 16.68 9.62
CA ARG A 42 -7.42 17.36 9.18
C ARG A 42 -6.84 18.21 10.32
N VAL A 43 -5.63 17.87 10.74
CA VAL A 43 -4.89 18.66 11.74
C VAL A 43 -4.51 20.02 11.15
N GLN A 44 -5.11 21.09 11.67
CA GLN A 44 -4.85 22.45 11.21
C GLN A 44 -3.43 22.91 11.54
N ARG A 45 -2.77 23.56 10.57
CA ARG A 45 -1.47 24.22 10.76
C ARG A 45 -1.66 25.37 11.74
N PRO A 46 -0.90 25.42 12.85
CA PRO A 46 -0.98 26.55 13.77
C PRO A 46 -0.38 27.81 13.11
N ALA A 47 -0.76 28.98 13.63
CA ALA A 47 -0.02 30.21 13.36
C ALA A 47 1.34 30.12 14.09
N PHE A 48 2.41 29.92 13.33
CA PHE A 48 3.72 29.75 13.93
C PHE A 48 4.30 31.10 14.35
N ALA A 49 5.07 31.11 15.44
CA ALA A 49 5.59 32.34 16.01
C ALA A 49 6.52 33.12 15.06
N VAL A 50 7.20 32.46 14.12
CA VAL A 50 8.02 33.14 13.11
C VAL A 50 7.17 33.77 12.00
N ASP A 51 5.95 33.25 11.73
CA ASP A 51 5.08 33.77 10.66
C ASP A 51 4.69 35.25 10.90
N SER A 52 4.68 35.71 12.16
CA SER A 52 4.36 37.09 12.54
C SER A 52 5.58 37.98 12.77
N LEU A 53 6.80 37.49 12.51
CA LEU A 53 8.02 38.23 12.77
C LEU A 53 8.28 39.27 11.67
N PRO A 54 8.47 40.56 12.01
CA PRO A 54 8.73 41.58 11.01
C PRO A 54 10.09 41.39 10.33
N ILE A 55 10.18 41.78 9.06
CA ILE A 55 11.45 41.81 8.33
C ILE A 55 12.39 42.80 9.03
N GLY A 56 13.62 42.36 9.30
CA GLY A 56 14.61 43.15 10.03
C GLY A 56 14.53 43.05 11.55
N ALA A 57 13.69 42.16 12.11
CA ALA A 57 13.67 41.89 13.54
C ALA A 57 15.06 41.59 14.09
N SER A 58 15.33 42.06 15.31
CA SER A 58 16.62 41.83 15.98
C SER A 58 16.87 40.33 16.21
N ILE A 59 18.13 39.95 16.37
CA ILE A 59 18.50 38.56 16.70
C ILE A 59 17.78 38.08 17.98
N ALA A 60 17.61 38.95 18.97
CA ALA A 60 16.92 38.60 20.21
C ALA A 60 15.44 38.25 19.97
N GLU A 61 14.76 38.98 19.09
CA GLU A 61 13.37 38.72 18.71
C GLU A 61 13.25 37.44 17.88
N GLN A 62 14.13 37.24 16.91
CA GLN A 62 14.23 36.00 16.14
C GLN A 62 14.40 34.78 17.05
N MET A 63 15.36 34.83 17.99
CA MET A 63 15.64 33.73 18.91
C MET A 63 14.46 33.43 19.85
N ARG A 64 13.70 34.46 20.26
CA ARG A 64 12.49 34.28 21.05
C ARG A 64 11.39 33.58 20.24
N ALA A 65 11.15 34.03 19.02
CA ALA A 65 10.16 33.44 18.11
C ALA A 65 10.50 31.97 17.79
N LEU A 66 11.76 31.68 17.45
CA LEU A 66 12.22 30.32 17.14
C LEU A 66 12.08 29.35 18.33
N ARG A 67 12.36 29.81 19.56
CA ARG A 67 12.18 28.98 20.77
C ARG A 67 10.71 28.67 21.02
N ALA A 68 9.82 29.67 20.88
CA ALA A 68 8.39 29.46 21.00
C ALA A 68 7.86 28.51 19.91
N GLU A 69 8.26 28.72 18.66
CA GLU A 69 7.87 27.89 17.53
C GLU A 69 8.34 26.45 17.67
N ARG A 70 9.53 26.20 18.22
CA ARG A 70 10.02 24.84 18.47
C ARG A 70 9.01 24.04 19.32
N LEU A 71 8.39 24.65 20.31
CA LEU A 71 7.36 23.99 21.13
C LEU A 71 6.06 23.80 20.34
N GLN A 72 5.66 24.79 19.53
CA GLN A 72 4.49 24.68 18.64
C GLN A 72 4.64 23.52 17.66
N ARG A 73 5.82 23.37 17.03
CA ARG A 73 6.12 22.28 16.08
C ARG A 73 6.08 20.92 16.74
N LYS A 74 6.71 20.74 17.91
CA LYS A 74 6.62 19.49 18.68
C LYS A 74 5.17 19.09 18.98
N GLY A 75 4.32 20.05 19.33
CA GLY A 75 2.90 19.79 19.57
C GLY A 75 2.13 19.44 18.29
N TYR A 76 2.43 20.13 17.19
CA TYR A 76 1.83 19.87 15.88
C TYR A 76 2.22 18.49 15.32
N GLU A 77 3.50 18.13 15.39
CA GLU A 77 4.04 16.83 15.00
C GLU A 77 3.34 15.70 15.75
N LYS A 78 3.21 15.80 17.08
CA LYS A 78 2.45 14.82 17.87
C LYS A 78 1.00 14.66 17.43
N ARG A 79 0.33 15.76 17.09
CA ARG A 79 -1.05 15.70 16.58
C ARG A 79 -1.12 15.04 15.20
N LEU A 80 -0.14 15.31 14.33
CA LEU A 80 -0.04 14.65 13.03
C LEU A 80 0.24 13.15 13.18
N GLU A 81 1.19 12.76 14.02
CA GLU A 81 1.50 11.36 14.34
C GLU A 81 0.25 10.64 14.86
N ALA A 82 -0.50 11.25 15.78
CA ALA A 82 -1.75 10.69 16.29
C ALA A 82 -2.81 10.54 15.20
N ALA A 83 -2.95 11.52 14.30
CA ALA A 83 -3.90 11.44 13.19
C ALA A 83 -3.53 10.34 12.18
N VAL A 84 -2.24 10.14 11.92
CA VAL A 84 -1.74 9.05 11.06
C VAL A 84 -1.94 7.70 11.75
N ALA A 85 -1.61 7.59 13.04
CA ALA A 85 -1.79 6.35 13.80
C ALA A 85 -3.26 5.91 13.88
N ALA A 86 -4.20 6.86 13.90
CA ALA A 86 -5.64 6.55 13.82
C ALA A 86 -6.08 6.00 12.46
N CYS A 87 -5.26 6.13 11.41
CA CYS A 87 -5.53 5.62 10.07
C CYS A 87 -4.89 4.26 9.77
N MET A 88 -3.95 3.81 10.61
CA MET A 88 -3.22 2.56 10.42
C MET A 88 -4.04 1.34 10.84
#